data_AF-A0A2L0BX41-F1
#
_entry.id   AF-A0A2L0BX41-F1
#
_cell.length_a   1.000
_cell.length_b   1.000
_cell.length_c   1.000
_cell.angle_alpha   90.00
_cell.angle_beta   90.00
_cell.angle_gamma   90.00
#
_symmetry.space_group_name_H-M   'P 1'
#
loop_
_entity.id
_entity.type
_entity.pdbx_description
1 polymer ?
#
loop_
_entity_poly.entity_id
_entity_poly.type
_entity_poly.pdbx_seq_one_letter_code
_entity_poly.pdbx_strand_id
1 'polypeptide(L)'
;MALKTFFFPLVVGVIAWFWRRVHLVSRVPALLEYMLLSLGCTLAFLNCPIEYLTLWFDMPYMLLVSDIRQGVFYAMLLSFWLVFAGEHMLIQDNGEKNGIKLYWKHLSTIIIGCASLLVFDLCERGVQLVNPFYSIWITPIGSNLALTFIILAGISASIYFIFLCYMIWRVFKNISIKRSVLPSMSQARRLHYEGIIYRFNFLMMATVICAAITVIGFILSQVAEGQNKWDENMELELSSILH
;
A
#
# COMPACT_ATOMS: atom_id res chain seq x y z
N MET A 1 7.46 10.23 16.79
CA MET A 1 6.27 11.02 17.18
C MET A 1 6.19 12.39 16.49
N ALA A 2 7.21 13.25 16.61
CA ALA A 2 7.20 14.60 16.00
C ALA A 2 6.96 14.58 14.47
N LEU A 3 7.54 13.60 13.77
CA LEU A 3 7.35 13.39 12.33
C LEU A 3 5.87 13.20 11.95
N LYS A 4 5.15 12.32 12.67
CA LYS A 4 3.72 12.06 12.46
C LYS A 4 2.89 13.32 12.67
N THR A 5 3.16 14.08 13.74
CA THR A 5 2.47 15.34 14.07
C THR A 5 2.68 16.42 13.00
N PHE A 6 3.85 16.46 12.37
CA PHE A 6 4.12 17.39 11.30
C PHE A 6 3.43 16.99 9.98
N PHE A 7 3.53 15.71 9.60
CA PHE A 7 2.95 15.25 8.34
C PHE A 7 1.44 15.11 8.36
N PHE A 8 0.82 14.82 9.51
CA PHE A 8 -0.63 14.67 9.61
C PHE A 8 -1.43 15.88 9.08
N PRO A 9 -1.25 17.12 9.60
CA PRO A 9 -1.98 18.29 9.11
C PRO A 9 -1.63 18.62 7.65
N LEU A 10 -0.40 18.34 7.21
CA LEU A 10 0.02 18.52 5.82
C LEU A 10 -0.76 17.58 4.90
N VAL A 11 -0.83 16.30 5.22
CA VAL A 11 -1.56 15.28 4.45
C VAL A 11 -3.06 15.62 4.40
N VAL A 12 -3.65 16.00 5.53
CA VAL A 12 -5.05 16.43 5.59
C VAL A 12 -5.30 17.66 4.72
N GLY A 13 -4.39 18.65 4.75
CA GLY A 13 -4.46 19.84 3.90
C GLY A 13 -4.41 19.51 2.41
N VAL A 14 -3.52 18.59 2.01
CA VAL A 14 -3.42 18.13 0.61
C VAL A 14 -4.68 17.39 0.17
N ILE A 15 -5.24 16.52 1.03
CA ILE A 15 -6.49 15.79 0.74
C ILE A 15 -7.66 16.76 0.57
N ALA A 16 -7.82 17.70 1.50
CA ALA A 16 -8.88 18.70 1.43
C ALA A 16 -8.75 19.58 0.17
N TRP A 17 -7.53 19.98 -0.17
CA TRP A 17 -7.25 20.71 -1.41
C TRP A 17 -7.57 19.88 -2.66
N PHE A 18 -7.13 18.61 -2.70
CA PHE A 18 -7.38 17.70 -3.81
C PHE A 18 -8.88 17.49 -4.03
N TRP A 19 -9.62 17.19 -2.95
CA TRP A 19 -11.06 16.96 -3.02
C TRP A 19 -11.82 18.20 -3.47
N ARG A 20 -11.44 19.38 -2.97
CA ARG A 20 -12.00 20.66 -3.45
C ARG A 20 -11.74 20.86 -4.94
N ARG A 21 -10.54 20.55 -5.42
CA ARG A 21 -10.19 20.66 -6.85
C ARG A 21 -10.99 19.71 -7.72
N VAL A 22 -11.24 18.49 -7.27
CA VAL A 22 -12.07 17.50 -7.99
C VAL A 22 -13.50 18.01 -8.12
N HIS A 23 -14.10 18.54 -7.05
CA HIS A 23 -15.47 19.08 -7.07
C HIS A 23 -15.66 20.34 -7.93
N LEU A 24 -14.60 21.12 -8.16
CA LEU A 24 -14.64 22.29 -9.04
C LEU A 24 -14.74 21.91 -10.52
N VAL A 25 -14.43 20.66 -10.89
CA VAL A 25 -14.58 20.18 -12.26
C VAL A 25 -16.00 19.65 -12.45
N SER A 26 -16.68 20.06 -13.53
CA SER A 26 -18.09 19.74 -13.83
C SER A 26 -18.36 18.28 -14.26
N ARG A 27 -17.47 17.34 -13.94
CA ARG A 27 -17.58 15.91 -14.29
C ARG A 27 -17.71 15.05 -13.04
N VAL A 28 -18.31 13.87 -13.17
CA VAL A 28 -18.34 12.87 -12.09
C VAL A 28 -16.90 12.41 -11.81
N PRO A 29 -16.47 12.32 -10.54
CA PRO A 29 -15.12 11.90 -10.21
C PRO A 29 -14.80 10.50 -10.76
N ALA A 30 -13.59 10.32 -11.26
CA ALA A 30 -13.14 9.04 -11.80
C ALA A 30 -12.85 8.03 -10.67
N LEU A 31 -12.89 6.73 -10.98
CA LEU A 31 -12.56 5.68 -10.01
C LEU A 31 -11.16 5.89 -9.39
N LEU A 32 -10.18 6.29 -10.20
CA LEU A 32 -8.83 6.61 -9.72
C LEU A 32 -8.79 7.78 -8.72
N GLU A 33 -9.66 8.78 -8.89
CA GLU A 33 -9.73 9.93 -7.97
C GLU A 33 -10.30 9.48 -6.61
N TYR A 34 -11.30 8.59 -6.60
CA TYR A 34 -11.80 7.97 -5.37
C TYR A 34 -10.76 7.08 -4.69
N MET A 35 -10.02 6.28 -5.46
CA MET A 35 -8.95 5.44 -4.92
C MET A 35 -7.81 6.29 -4.32
N LEU A 36 -7.40 7.37 -4.99
CA LEU A 36 -6.41 8.32 -4.46
C LEU A 36 -6.91 9.01 -3.19
N LEU A 37 -8.18 9.42 -3.13
CA LEU A 37 -8.77 9.97 -1.92
C LEU A 37 -8.71 8.95 -0.78
N SER A 38 -9.13 7.71 -1.03
CA SER A 38 -9.13 6.66 -0.01
C SER A 38 -7.72 6.33 0.50
N LEU A 39 -6.71 6.30 -0.39
CA LEU A 39 -5.31 6.13 -0.03
C LEU A 39 -4.77 7.30 0.81
N GLY A 40 -5.16 8.52 0.47
CA GLY A 40 -4.87 9.70 1.28
C GLY A 40 -5.49 9.60 2.66
N CYS A 41 -6.77 9.21 2.75
CA CYS A 41 -7.46 9.03 4.03
C CYS A 41 -6.80 7.97 4.91
N THR A 42 -6.38 6.82 4.35
CA THR A 42 -5.67 5.80 5.13
C THR A 42 -4.27 6.24 5.53
N LEU A 43 -3.57 7.03 4.70
CA LEU A 43 -2.30 7.65 5.07
C LEU A 43 -2.46 8.70 6.19
N ALA A 44 -3.52 9.49 6.15
CA ALA A 44 -3.87 10.42 7.24
C ALA A 44 -4.19 9.65 8.52
N PHE A 45 -4.96 8.56 8.40
CA PHE A 45 -5.26 7.67 9.52
C PHE A 45 -4.00 7.02 10.10
N LEU A 46 -3.01 6.65 9.28
CA LEU A 46 -1.72 6.12 9.71
C LEU A 46 -0.82 7.16 10.40
N ASN A 47 -0.89 8.43 9.97
CA ASN A 47 -0.11 9.53 10.55
C ASN A 47 -0.80 10.23 11.72
N CYS A 48 -2.06 9.90 12.02
CA CYS A 48 -2.77 10.48 13.16
C CYS A 48 -1.95 10.27 14.46
N PRO A 49 -1.61 11.34 15.21
CA PRO A 49 -0.74 11.25 16.38
C PRO A 49 -1.48 10.73 17.63
N ILE A 50 -2.15 9.57 17.51
CA ILE A 50 -2.93 8.92 18.58
C ILE A 50 -2.00 8.48 19.72
N GLU A 51 -0.74 8.20 19.40
CA GLU A 51 0.30 7.81 20.35
C GLU A 51 0.55 8.88 21.43
N TYR A 52 0.22 10.16 21.21
CA TYR A 52 0.34 11.17 22.28
C TYR A 52 -0.62 10.92 23.44
N LEU A 53 -1.73 10.21 23.21
CA LEU A 53 -2.66 9.86 24.27
C LEU A 53 -2.02 8.89 25.28
N THR A 54 -0.99 8.13 24.88
CA THR A 54 -0.28 7.23 25.80
C THR A 54 0.52 7.97 26.87
N LEU A 55 0.81 9.26 26.67
CA LEU A 55 1.47 10.07 27.71
C LEU A 55 0.54 10.38 28.89
N TRP A 56 -0.78 10.29 28.67
CA TRP A 56 -1.80 10.64 29.65
C TRP A 56 -2.58 9.43 30.15
N PHE A 57 -2.67 8.38 29.33
CA PHE A 57 -3.41 7.15 29.62
C PHE A 57 -2.57 5.93 29.27
N ASP A 58 -2.55 4.94 30.15
CA ASP A 58 -1.96 3.63 29.84
C ASP A 58 -2.83 2.89 28.81
N MET A 59 -2.35 2.81 27.57
CA MET A 59 -3.05 2.15 26.45
C MET A 59 -2.26 0.92 25.97
N PRO A 60 -2.41 -0.25 26.61
CA PRO A 60 -1.66 -1.46 26.23
C PRO A 60 -1.98 -1.96 24.82
N TYR A 61 -3.12 -1.57 24.24
CA TYR A 61 -3.56 -1.95 22.89
C TYR A 61 -2.91 -1.14 21.76
N MET A 62 -2.00 -0.21 22.04
CA MET A 62 -1.45 0.69 21.01
C MET A 62 -0.63 -0.02 19.93
N LEU A 63 0.07 -1.10 20.27
CA LEU A 63 0.78 -1.93 19.29
C LEU A 63 -0.21 -2.50 18.26
N LEU A 64 -1.26 -3.17 18.75
CA LEU A 64 -2.31 -3.75 17.91
C LEU A 64 -3.00 -2.69 17.03
N VAL A 65 -3.31 -1.51 17.59
CA VAL A 65 -3.90 -0.40 16.81
C VAL A 65 -2.94 0.09 15.73
N SER A 66 -1.64 0.17 16.01
CA SER A 66 -0.62 0.55 15.02
C SER A 66 -0.56 -0.47 13.87
N ASP A 67 -0.57 -1.77 14.18
CA ASP A 67 -0.54 -2.83 13.15
C ASP A 67 -1.79 -2.79 12.28
N ILE A 68 -2.98 -2.62 12.88
CA ILE A 68 -4.24 -2.49 12.14
C ILE A 68 -4.18 -1.28 11.20
N ARG A 69 -3.67 -0.13 11.66
CA ARG A 69 -3.53 1.07 10.84
C ARG A 69 -2.60 0.84 9.64
N GLN A 70 -1.46 0.19 9.87
CA GLN A 70 -0.51 -0.17 8.82
C GLN A 70 -1.12 -1.17 7.83
N GLY A 71 -1.78 -2.22 8.34
CA GLY A 71 -2.47 -3.22 7.52
C GLY A 71 -3.54 -2.61 6.61
N VAL A 72 -4.35 -1.69 7.14
CA VAL A 72 -5.36 -0.94 6.37
C VAL A 72 -4.70 -0.08 5.28
N PHE A 73 -3.60 0.60 5.60
CA PHE A 73 -2.86 1.38 4.60
C PHE A 73 -2.30 0.50 3.48
N TYR A 74 -1.64 -0.62 3.82
CA TYR A 74 -1.10 -1.55 2.82
C TYR A 74 -2.19 -2.19 1.97
N ALA A 75 -3.32 -2.60 2.56
CA ALA A 75 -4.46 -3.13 1.81
C ALA A 75 -4.97 -2.11 0.78
N MET A 76 -5.09 -0.84 1.16
CA MET A 76 -5.51 0.22 0.23
C MET A 76 -4.46 0.54 -0.83
N LEU A 77 -3.17 0.50 -0.49
CA LEU A 77 -2.07 0.72 -1.44
C LEU A 77 -2.04 -0.37 -2.51
N LEU A 78 -2.15 -1.65 -2.11
CA LEU A 78 -2.21 -2.78 -3.05
C LEU A 78 -3.47 -2.70 -3.92
N SER A 79 -4.61 -2.36 -3.31
CA SER A 79 -5.86 -2.15 -4.05
C SER A 79 -5.74 -1.01 -5.07
N PHE A 80 -5.10 0.10 -4.70
CA PHE A 80 -4.83 1.22 -5.61
C PHE A 80 -3.98 0.77 -6.80
N TRP A 81 -2.89 0.03 -6.58
CA TRP A 81 -2.02 -0.44 -7.67
C TRP A 81 -2.74 -1.34 -8.66
N LEU A 82 -3.59 -2.24 -8.16
CA LEU A 82 -4.36 -3.13 -9.01
C LEU A 82 -5.38 -2.37 -9.86
N VAL A 83 -6.15 -1.47 -9.23
CA VAL A 83 -7.14 -0.65 -9.95
C VAL A 83 -6.44 0.29 -10.92
N PHE A 84 -5.30 0.88 -10.55
CA PHE A 84 -4.50 1.74 -11.42
C PHE A 84 -4.02 1.00 -12.67
N ALA A 85 -3.40 -0.17 -12.51
CA ALA A 85 -2.97 -1.00 -13.65
C ALA A 85 -4.18 -1.43 -14.51
N GLY A 86 -5.31 -1.74 -13.88
CA GLY A 86 -6.54 -2.14 -14.55
C GLY A 86 -7.17 -1.04 -15.39
N GLU A 87 -7.33 0.16 -14.85
CA GLU A 87 -7.93 1.29 -15.56
C GLU A 87 -7.12 1.64 -16.81
N HIS A 88 -5.78 1.65 -16.67
CA HIS A 88 -4.89 1.93 -17.79
C HIS A 88 -4.89 0.83 -18.88
N MET A 89 -5.28 -0.40 -18.54
CA MET A 89 -5.50 -1.47 -19.51
C MET A 89 -6.86 -1.32 -20.24
N LEU A 90 -7.94 -1.00 -19.52
CA LEU A 90 -9.30 -0.91 -20.08
C LEU A 90 -9.53 0.32 -20.96
N ILE A 91 -8.88 1.45 -20.63
CA ILE A 91 -8.88 2.66 -21.47
C ILE A 91 -8.40 2.36 -22.91
N GLN A 92 -7.68 1.24 -23.12
CA GLN A 92 -7.15 0.84 -24.43
C GLN A 92 -8.02 -0.15 -25.20
N ASP A 93 -8.86 -0.96 -24.53
CA ASP A 93 -9.50 -2.13 -25.16
C ASP A 93 -11.02 -2.02 -25.36
N ASN A 94 -11.79 -1.25 -24.58
CA ASN A 94 -13.18 -0.84 -24.89
C ASN A 94 -13.74 0.09 -23.79
N GLY A 95 -14.47 1.14 -24.19
CA GLY A 95 -15.01 2.18 -23.30
C GLY A 95 -16.22 1.78 -22.44
N GLU A 96 -16.24 0.56 -21.89
CA GLU A 96 -17.27 0.18 -20.92
C GLU A 96 -17.00 0.84 -19.56
N LYS A 97 -18.08 1.29 -18.91
CA LYS A 97 -18.01 2.06 -17.67
C LYS A 97 -17.46 1.23 -16.53
N ASN A 98 -16.31 1.67 -16.03
CA ASN A 98 -15.55 1.04 -14.96
C ASN A 98 -16.32 1.04 -13.63
N GLY A 99 -16.42 -0.14 -13.02
CA GLY A 99 -16.91 -0.31 -11.67
C GLY A 99 -16.00 -1.26 -10.90
N ILE A 100 -15.88 -1.06 -9.60
CA ILE A 100 -15.13 -1.91 -8.66
C ILE A 100 -15.53 -3.40 -8.81
N LYS A 101 -16.76 -3.67 -9.25
CA LYS A 101 -17.28 -5.01 -9.52
C LYS A 101 -16.43 -5.82 -10.51
N LEU A 102 -15.82 -5.17 -11.49
CA LEU A 102 -14.96 -5.86 -12.46
C LEU A 102 -13.66 -6.39 -11.81
N TYR A 103 -13.15 -5.67 -10.82
CA TYR A 103 -11.93 -6.00 -10.08
C TYR A 103 -12.19 -6.83 -8.82
N TRP A 104 -13.46 -7.09 -8.48
CA TRP A 104 -13.85 -7.70 -7.20
C TRP A 104 -13.15 -9.04 -6.91
N LYS A 105 -12.97 -9.88 -7.93
CA LYS A 105 -12.29 -11.18 -7.77
C LYS A 105 -10.82 -11.04 -7.36
N HIS A 106 -10.14 -10.01 -7.86
CA HIS A 106 -8.74 -9.77 -7.51
C HIS A 106 -8.61 -9.00 -6.20
N LEU A 107 -9.53 -8.07 -5.96
CA LEU A 107 -9.64 -7.35 -4.69
C LEU A 107 -9.93 -8.31 -3.53
N SER A 108 -10.75 -9.34 -3.75
CA SER A 108 -11.02 -10.36 -2.72
C SER A 108 -9.77 -11.12 -2.31
N THR A 109 -8.81 -11.35 -3.21
CA THR A 109 -7.53 -11.99 -2.84
C THR A 109 -6.73 -11.14 -1.85
N ILE A 110 -6.69 -9.82 -2.06
CA ILE A 110 -6.03 -8.87 -1.14
C ILE A 110 -6.75 -8.85 0.20
N ILE A 111 -8.08 -8.74 0.19
CA ILE A 111 -8.90 -8.71 1.40
C ILE A 111 -8.73 -9.99 2.22
N ILE A 112 -8.72 -11.17 1.58
CA ILE A 112 -8.51 -12.45 2.26
C ILE A 112 -7.11 -12.50 2.90
N GLY A 113 -6.07 -12.07 2.16
CA GLY A 113 -4.70 -12.02 2.70
C GLY A 113 -4.58 -11.09 3.91
N CYS A 114 -5.08 -9.86 3.79
CA CYS A 114 -5.07 -8.90 4.88
C CYS A 114 -5.92 -9.36 6.07
N ALA A 115 -7.08 -9.98 5.82
CA ALA A 115 -7.92 -10.54 6.87
C ALA A 115 -7.23 -11.70 7.61
N SER A 116 -6.50 -12.57 6.89
CA SER A 116 -5.72 -13.64 7.53
C SER A 116 -4.61 -13.11 8.44
N LEU A 117 -3.88 -12.08 8.01
CA LEU A 117 -2.87 -11.43 8.86
C LEU A 117 -3.50 -10.71 10.04
N LEU A 118 -4.63 -10.02 9.84
CA LEU A 118 -5.37 -9.37 10.91
C LEU A 118 -5.84 -10.37 11.98
N VAL A 119 -6.37 -11.52 11.57
CA VAL A 119 -6.76 -12.58 12.51
C VAL A 119 -5.55 -13.12 13.26
N PHE A 120 -4.42 -13.33 12.57
CA PHE A 120 -3.17 -13.72 13.22
C PHE A 120 -2.72 -12.69 14.28
N ASP A 121 -2.68 -11.41 13.93
CA ASP A 121 -2.29 -10.32 14.85
C ASP A 121 -3.25 -10.22 16.05
N LEU A 122 -4.56 -10.41 15.83
CA LEU A 122 -5.55 -10.43 16.91
C LEU A 122 -5.37 -11.64 17.83
N CYS A 123 -5.03 -12.81 17.28
CA CYS A 123 -4.77 -14.01 18.08
C CYS A 123 -3.46 -13.92 18.86
N GLU A 124 -2.42 -13.30 18.31
CA GLU A 124 -1.13 -13.14 18.99
C GLU A 124 -1.14 -11.92 19.92
N ARG A 125 -1.21 -10.71 19.34
CA ARG A 125 -1.10 -9.44 20.07
C ARG A 125 -2.38 -9.08 20.82
N GLY A 126 -3.54 -9.50 20.35
CA GLY A 126 -4.81 -9.25 21.06
C GLY A 126 -4.91 -10.03 22.38
N VAL A 127 -4.44 -11.27 22.42
CA VAL A 127 -4.41 -12.08 23.66
C VAL A 127 -3.31 -11.59 24.62
N GLN A 128 -2.21 -11.07 24.08
CA GLN A 128 -1.14 -10.44 24.86
C GLN A 128 -1.60 -9.25 25.72
N LEU A 129 -2.73 -8.62 25.38
CA LEU A 129 -3.33 -7.55 26.19
C LEU A 129 -3.83 -8.03 27.56
N VAL A 130 -4.26 -9.29 27.65
CA VAL A 130 -4.73 -9.90 28.90
C VAL A 130 -3.59 -10.68 29.57
N ASN A 131 -2.77 -11.35 28.77
CA ASN A 131 -1.63 -12.12 29.28
C ASN A 131 -0.36 -11.79 28.48
N PRO A 132 0.53 -10.91 29.01
CA PRO A 132 1.77 -10.51 28.32
C PRO A 132 2.73 -11.66 28.01
N PHE A 133 2.62 -12.79 28.73
CA PHE A 133 3.44 -13.99 28.50
C PHE A 133 2.81 -14.97 27.52
N TYR A 134 1.64 -14.65 26.96
CA TYR A 134 1.01 -15.48 25.94
C TYR A 134 1.82 -15.44 24.65
N SER A 135 2.05 -16.62 24.09
CA SER A 135 2.58 -16.79 22.75
C SER A 135 1.83 -17.94 22.07
N ILE A 136 1.26 -17.64 20.90
CA ILE A 136 0.50 -18.60 20.09
C ILE A 136 1.35 -19.83 19.71
N TRP A 137 2.67 -19.64 19.65
CA TRP A 137 3.67 -20.63 19.27
C TRP A 137 3.94 -21.71 20.33
N ILE A 138 3.53 -21.48 21.59
CA ILE A 138 3.77 -22.43 22.68
C ILE A 138 2.87 -23.66 22.57
N THR A 139 1.64 -23.48 22.09
CA THR A 139 0.68 -24.58 21.98
C THR A 139 0.71 -25.19 20.57
N PRO A 140 0.62 -26.53 20.42
CA PRO A 140 0.65 -27.16 19.10
C PRO A 140 -0.55 -26.76 18.24
N ILE A 141 -1.72 -26.58 18.85
CA ILE A 141 -2.93 -26.13 18.15
C ILE A 141 -2.79 -24.68 17.70
N GLY A 142 -2.29 -23.79 18.56
CA GLY A 142 -2.05 -22.38 18.24
C GLY A 142 -1.01 -22.21 17.13
N SER A 143 0.12 -22.91 17.22
CA SER A 143 1.19 -22.86 16.22
C SER A 143 0.70 -23.32 14.83
N ASN A 144 -0.04 -24.42 14.76
CA ASN A 144 -0.62 -24.88 13.48
C ASN A 144 -1.60 -23.86 12.88
N LEU A 145 -2.42 -23.22 13.72
CA LEU A 145 -3.37 -22.19 13.31
C LEU A 145 -2.65 -20.92 12.82
N ALA A 146 -1.64 -20.46 13.56
CA ALA A 146 -0.77 -19.34 13.18
C ALA A 146 -0.10 -19.57 11.82
N LEU A 147 0.55 -20.73 11.65
CA LEU A 147 1.18 -21.10 10.39
C LEU A 147 0.17 -21.15 9.24
N THR A 148 -1.05 -21.65 9.48
CA THR A 148 -2.10 -21.66 8.45
C THR A 148 -2.44 -20.25 7.97
N PHE A 149 -2.60 -19.28 8.88
CA PHE A 149 -2.88 -17.90 8.49
C PHE A 149 -1.71 -17.24 7.76
N ILE A 150 -0.47 -17.46 8.22
CA ILE A 150 0.73 -16.93 7.57
C ILE A 150 0.90 -17.51 6.16
N ILE A 151 0.72 -18.83 6.00
CA ILE A 151 0.81 -19.50 4.70
C ILE A 151 -0.30 -19.01 3.76
N LEU A 152 -1.53 -18.87 4.25
CA LEU A 152 -2.65 -18.35 3.46
C LEU A 152 -2.37 -16.91 2.97
N ALA A 153 -1.87 -16.05 3.86
CA ALA A 153 -1.45 -14.70 3.51
C ALA A 153 -0.33 -14.71 2.46
N GLY A 154 0.70 -15.55 2.63
CA GLY A 154 1.81 -15.68 1.68
C GLY A 154 1.38 -16.15 0.29
N ILE A 155 0.48 -17.13 0.20
CA ILE A 155 -0.09 -17.60 -1.07
C ILE A 155 -0.90 -16.48 -1.73
N SER A 156 -1.74 -15.78 -0.97
CA SER A 156 -2.55 -14.68 -1.50
C SER A 156 -1.68 -13.52 -2.04
N ALA A 157 -0.62 -13.16 -1.32
CA ALA A 157 0.34 -12.14 -1.73
C ALA A 157 1.11 -12.56 -2.99
N SER A 158 1.50 -13.84 -3.10
CA SER A 158 2.20 -14.38 -4.27
C SER A 158 1.32 -14.36 -5.52
N ILE A 159 0.06 -14.80 -5.40
CA ILE A 159 -0.92 -14.75 -6.50
C ILE A 159 -1.16 -13.30 -6.93
N TYR A 160 -1.32 -12.39 -5.97
CA TYR A 160 -1.47 -10.95 -6.23
C TYR A 160 -0.26 -10.39 -6.99
N PHE A 161 0.96 -10.71 -6.55
CA PHE A 161 2.19 -10.20 -7.15
C PHE A 161 2.35 -10.66 -8.60
N ILE A 162 2.18 -11.96 -8.87
CA ILE A 162 2.23 -12.52 -10.24
C ILE A 162 1.20 -11.82 -11.14
N PHE A 163 -0.02 -11.63 -10.62
CA PHE A 163 -1.09 -10.96 -11.36
C PHE A 163 -0.75 -9.49 -11.66
N LEU A 164 -0.23 -8.75 -10.67
CA LEU A 164 0.17 -7.36 -10.84
C LEU A 164 1.30 -7.24 -11.89
N CYS A 165 2.32 -8.10 -11.83
CA CYS A 165 3.39 -8.16 -12.83
C CYS A 165 2.84 -8.42 -14.23
N TYR A 166 1.91 -9.37 -14.38
CA TYR A 166 1.25 -9.66 -15.66
C TYR A 166 0.48 -8.44 -16.19
N MET A 167 -0.28 -7.74 -15.34
CA MET A 167 -1.01 -6.55 -15.74
C MET A 167 -0.08 -5.43 -16.18
N ILE A 168 0.97 -5.15 -15.40
CA ILE A 168 1.98 -4.14 -15.74
C ILE A 168 2.65 -4.47 -17.07
N TRP A 169 3.06 -5.73 -17.27
CA TRP A 169 3.64 -6.18 -18.54
C TRP A 169 2.67 -5.91 -19.70
N ARG A 170 1.39 -6.28 -19.55
CA ARG A 170 0.38 -6.04 -20.59
C ARG A 170 0.21 -4.57 -20.91
N VAL A 171 0.15 -3.70 -19.89
CA VAL A 171 0.05 -2.26 -20.09
C VAL A 171 1.26 -1.74 -20.86
N PHE A 172 2.49 -2.14 -20.51
CA PHE A 172 3.69 -1.76 -21.26
C PHE A 172 3.68 -2.27 -22.71
N LYS A 173 3.26 -3.53 -22.94
CA LYS A 173 3.14 -4.10 -24.28
C LYS A 173 2.13 -3.31 -25.13
N ASN A 174 0.96 -3.01 -24.57
CA ASN A 174 -0.07 -2.25 -25.26
C ASN A 174 0.36 -0.82 -25.56
N ILE A 175 1.04 -0.15 -24.61
CA ILE A 175 1.62 1.18 -24.83
C ILE A 175 2.64 1.14 -25.97
N SER A 176 3.50 0.13 -26.01
CA SER A 176 4.49 -0.05 -27.07
C SER A 176 3.84 -0.18 -28.46
N ILE A 177 2.80 -1.02 -28.56
CA ILE A 177 2.04 -1.22 -29.80
C ILE A 177 1.30 0.07 -30.20
N LYS A 178 0.66 0.78 -29.27
CA LYS A 178 -0.03 2.04 -29.60
C LYS A 178 0.94 3.14 -30.01
N ARG A 179 2.14 3.18 -29.42
CA ARG A 179 3.19 4.17 -29.76
C ARG A 179 3.64 4.07 -31.22
N SER A 180 3.60 2.89 -31.84
CA SER A 180 3.91 2.75 -33.28
C SER A 180 2.80 3.27 -34.20
N VAL A 181 1.56 3.33 -33.72
CA VAL A 181 0.38 3.83 -34.47
C VAL A 181 0.06 5.30 -34.13
N LEU A 182 0.68 5.88 -33.11
CA LEU A 182 0.51 7.28 -32.73
C LEU A 182 0.73 8.31 -33.87
N PRO A 183 1.71 8.17 -34.79
CA PRO A 183 1.95 9.18 -35.82
C PRO A 183 0.85 9.24 -36.91
N SER A 184 -0.04 8.25 -37.00
CA SER A 184 -1.17 8.25 -37.95
C SER A 184 -2.48 8.83 -37.37
N MET A 185 -2.48 9.28 -36.11
CA MET A 185 -3.67 9.83 -35.44
C MET A 185 -3.73 11.37 -35.53
N SER A 186 -4.93 11.92 -35.37
CA SER A 186 -5.13 13.38 -35.29
C SER A 186 -4.39 13.99 -34.09
N GLN A 187 -3.87 15.21 -34.26
CA GLN A 187 -2.99 15.87 -33.29
C GLN A 187 -3.61 15.98 -31.88
N ALA A 188 -4.91 16.31 -31.79
CA ALA A 188 -5.62 16.42 -30.51
C ALA A 188 -5.72 15.07 -29.77
N ARG A 189 -5.96 13.98 -30.50
CA ARG A 189 -6.05 12.63 -29.93
C ARG A 189 -4.67 12.12 -29.52
N ARG A 190 -3.65 12.40 -30.33
CA ARG A 190 -2.25 12.08 -30.05
C ARG A 190 -1.79 12.71 -28.72
N LEU A 191 -2.04 14.02 -28.54
CA LEU A 191 -1.60 14.74 -27.33
C LEU A 191 -2.28 14.22 -26.06
N HIS A 192 -3.56 13.84 -26.16
CA HIS A 192 -4.29 13.22 -25.05
C HIS A 192 -3.69 11.87 -24.65
N TYR A 193 -3.39 10.99 -25.61
CA TYR A 193 -2.77 9.68 -25.33
C TYR A 193 -1.33 9.81 -24.84
N GLU A 194 -0.52 10.71 -25.42
CA GLU A 194 0.84 10.99 -24.93
C GLU A 194 0.80 11.45 -23.46
N GLY A 195 -0.17 12.30 -23.10
CA GLY A 195 -0.37 12.72 -21.71
C GLY A 195 -0.74 11.57 -20.76
N ILE A 196 -1.59 10.65 -21.19
CA ILE A 196 -1.95 9.46 -20.38
C ILE A 196 -0.73 8.55 -20.19
N ILE A 197 0.02 8.27 -21.27
CA ILE A 197 1.22 7.42 -21.23
C ILE A 197 2.30 8.05 -20.34
N TYR A 198 2.51 9.35 -20.43
CA TYR A 198 3.49 10.06 -19.62
C TYR A 198 3.16 9.97 -18.12
N ARG A 199 1.91 10.24 -17.74
CA ARG A 199 1.47 10.14 -16.33
C ARG A 199 1.64 8.73 -15.77
N PHE A 200 1.29 7.72 -16.57
CA PHE A 200 1.48 6.32 -16.20
C PHE A 200 2.97 6.00 -15.96
N ASN A 201 3.83 6.32 -16.93
CA ASN A 201 5.27 6.05 -16.83
C ASN A 201 5.92 6.79 -15.65
N PHE A 202 5.54 8.04 -15.43
CA PHE A 202 6.03 8.84 -14.31
C PHE A 202 5.69 8.18 -12.97
N LEU A 203 4.42 7.80 -12.77
CA LEU A 203 3.99 7.17 -11.52
C LEU A 203 4.64 5.81 -11.32
N MET A 204 4.73 4.99 -12.38
CA MET A 204 5.39 3.69 -12.33
C MET A 204 6.87 3.81 -11.96
N MET A 205 7.61 4.74 -12.57
CA MET A 205 9.02 4.95 -12.29
C MET A 205 9.24 5.41 -10.84
N ALA A 206 8.47 6.40 -10.38
CA ALA A 206 8.54 6.88 -9.01
C ALA A 206 8.30 5.74 -8.00
N THR A 207 7.38 4.82 -8.32
CA THR A 207 7.04 3.69 -7.46
C THR A 207 8.13 2.64 -7.41
N VAL A 208 8.71 2.28 -8.56
CA VAL A 208 9.81 1.31 -8.59
C VAL A 208 11.02 1.87 -7.84
N ILE A 209 11.32 3.16 -8.00
CA ILE A 209 12.39 3.82 -7.24
C ILE A 209 12.09 3.79 -5.74
N CYS A 210 10.87 4.16 -5.34
CA CYS A 210 10.45 4.12 -3.94
C CYS A 210 10.57 2.71 -3.35
N ALA A 211 10.04 1.70 -4.03
CA ALA A 211 10.12 0.30 -3.60
C ALA A 211 11.56 -0.20 -3.53
N ALA A 212 12.42 0.16 -4.49
CA ALA A 212 13.83 -0.20 -4.48
C ALA A 212 14.55 0.42 -3.27
N ILE A 213 14.31 1.70 -2.99
CA ILE A 213 14.87 2.38 -1.81
C ILE A 213 14.40 1.70 -0.53
N THR A 214 13.10 1.34 -0.43
CA THR A 214 12.56 0.62 0.73
C THR A 214 13.24 -0.73 0.95
N VAL A 215 13.41 -1.52 -0.12
CA VAL A 215 14.04 -2.85 -0.02
C VAL A 215 15.52 -2.75 0.31
N ILE A 216 16.25 -1.84 -0.35
CA ILE A 216 17.67 -1.59 -0.07
C ILE A 216 17.83 -1.15 1.39
N GLY A 217 17.01 -0.19 1.82
CA GLY A 217 17.03 0.30 3.19
C GLY A 217 16.75 -0.81 4.21
N PHE A 218 15.74 -1.65 3.95
CA PHE A 218 15.43 -2.79 4.80
C PHE A 218 16.60 -3.77 4.89
N ILE A 219 17.21 -4.14 3.76
CA ILE A 219 18.38 -5.04 3.74
C ILE A 219 19.54 -4.44 4.54
N LEU A 220 19.83 -3.15 4.37
CA LEU A 220 20.88 -2.47 5.13
C LEU A 220 20.58 -2.46 6.62
N SER A 221 19.32 -2.25 7.03
CA SER A 221 18.90 -2.32 8.44
C SER A 221 19.14 -3.71 9.02
N GLN A 222 18.74 -4.77 8.30
CA GLN A 222 18.93 -6.15 8.78
C GLN A 222 20.42 -6.53 8.88
N VAL A 223 21.25 -6.07 7.94
CA VAL A 223 22.70 -6.31 7.97
C VAL A 223 23.34 -5.52 9.12
N ALA A 224 22.96 -4.26 9.31
CA ALA A 224 23.46 -3.42 10.38
C ALA A 224 23.10 -3.98 11.77
N GLU A 225 21.86 -4.41 12.00
CA GLU A 225 21.46 -5.10 13.24
C GLU A 225 22.24 -6.40 13.47
N GLY A 226 22.54 -7.12 12.39
CA GLY A 226 23.40 -8.31 12.43
C GLY A 226 24.85 -7.99 12.82
N GLN A 227 25.41 -6.87 12.35
CA GLN A 227 26.78 -6.42 12.65
C GLN A 227 26.90 -5.76 14.03
N ASN A 228 25.90 -5.00 14.47
CA ASN A 228 25.90 -4.32 15.77
C ASN A 228 25.88 -5.32 16.94
N LYS A 229 25.44 -6.57 16.71
CA LYS A 229 25.60 -7.68 17.67
C LYS A 229 27.06 -8.12 17.88
N TRP A 230 27.99 -7.70 17.03
CA TRP A 230 29.39 -8.16 17.01
C TRP A 230 30.40 -7.04 17.28
N ASP A 231 30.04 -5.77 17.15
CA ASP A 231 30.93 -4.63 17.34
C ASP A 231 30.24 -3.57 18.22
N GLU A 232 30.65 -3.44 19.48
CA GLU A 232 30.07 -2.52 20.47
C GLU A 232 30.37 -1.02 20.19
N ASN A 233 31.07 -0.67 19.09
CA ASN A 233 31.70 0.65 18.93
C ASN A 233 31.19 1.52 17.77
N MET A 234 30.00 1.29 17.21
CA MET A 234 29.46 2.17 16.17
C MET A 234 28.01 2.62 16.45
N GLU A 235 27.87 3.72 17.22
CA GLU A 235 26.61 4.43 17.49
C GLU A 235 26.09 5.21 16.26
N LEU A 236 25.85 4.53 15.14
CA LEU A 236 24.98 5.03 14.08
C LEU A 236 23.72 4.16 14.07
N GLU A 237 22.66 4.64 14.72
CA GLU A 237 21.32 4.02 14.69
C GLU A 237 20.71 4.15 13.28
N LEU A 238 21.24 3.40 12.33
CA LEU A 238 20.75 3.35 10.95
C LEU A 238 19.29 2.86 10.91
N SER A 239 18.85 2.13 11.94
CA SER A 239 17.48 1.69 12.17
C SER A 239 16.48 2.83 12.44
N SER A 240 16.90 3.93 13.09
CA SER A 240 16.01 5.07 13.39
C SER A 240 15.85 6.03 12.20
N ILE A 241 16.79 6.00 11.24
CA ILE A 241 16.74 6.78 10.00
C ILE A 241 15.78 6.17 8.97
N LEU A 242 15.55 4.85 9.06
CA LEU A 242 14.80 4.09 8.06
C LEU A 242 13.31 3.89 8.37
N HIS A 243 12.86 4.25 9.58
CA HIS A 243 11.52 3.96 10.11
C HIS A 243 10.65 5.22 10.32
#